data_AF-A0A075FNZ6-F1
#
_entry.id   AF-A0A075FNZ6-F1
#
_cell.length_a   1.000
_cell.length_b   1.000
_cell.length_c   1.000
_cell.angle_alpha   90.00
_cell.angle_beta   90.00
_cell.angle_gamma   90.00
#
_symmetry.space_group_name_H-M   'P 1'
#
loop_
_entity.id
_entity.type
_entity.pdbx_description
1 polymer ?
#
loop_
_entity_poly.entity_id
_entity_poly.type
_entity_poly.pdbx_seq_one_letter_code
_entity_poly.pdbx_strand_id
1 'polypeptide(L)' 'MFLGLSRRIQTLNEVAIGDKPADLILENCSLVNVYSREIMPETQISVSHDRVAYVGPDASHTKGKRLS' A
#
# COMPACT_ATOMS: atom_id res chain seq x y z
N MET A 1 -6.94 -4.47 24.15
CA MET A 1 -6.81 -3.38 23.15
C MET A 1 -5.45 -3.34 22.46
N PHE A 2 -4.30 -3.46 23.14
CA PHE A 2 -2.96 -3.41 22.51
C PHE A 2 -2.67 -4.49 21.45
N LEU A 3 -3.19 -5.72 21.61
CA LEU A 3 -3.01 -6.83 20.67
C LEU A 3 -3.63 -6.61 19.29
N GLY A 4 -4.64 -5.74 19.17
CA GLY A 4 -5.32 -5.48 17.90
C GLY A 4 -4.52 -4.56 16.98
N LEU A 5 -3.79 -3.60 17.56
CA LEU A 5 -2.98 -2.66 16.80
C LEU A 5 -1.73 -3.33 16.21
N SER A 6 -1.05 -4.18 17.00
CA SER A 6 0.12 -4.92 16.52
C SER A 6 -0.20 -5.81 15.32
N ARG A 7 -1.37 -6.47 15.32
CA ARG A 7 -1.83 -7.30 14.20
C ARG A 7 -2.07 -6.49 12.91
N ARG A 8 -2.66 -5.29 13.03
CA ARG A 8 -2.88 -4.42 11.85
C ARG A 8 -1.55 -3.93 11.26
N ILE A 9 -0.59 -3.57 12.10
CA ILE A 9 0.75 -3.15 11.65
C ILE A 9 1.47 -4.31 10.95
N GLN A 10 1.43 -5.52 11.52
CA GLN A 10 2.00 -6.72 10.89
C GLN A 10 1.38 -6.96 9.51
N THR A 11 0.06 -6.87 9.40
CA THR A 11 -0.64 -7.09 8.13
C THR A 11 -0.24 -6.05 7.08
N LEU A 12 -0.13 -4.77 7.45
CA LEU A 12 0.33 -3.73 6.52
C LEU A 12 1.77 -3.97 6.06
N ASN A 13 2.65 -4.38 6.96
CA ASN A 13 4.04 -4.70 6.60
C ASN A 13 4.12 -5.89 5.65
N GLU A 14 3.35 -6.95 5.88
CA GLU A 14 3.30 -8.12 5.00
C GLU A 14 2.80 -7.75 3.59
N VAL A 15 1.81 -6.85 3.49
CA VAL A 15 1.35 -6.33 2.20
C VAL A 15 2.40 -5.45 1.53
N ALA A 16 3.01 -4.53 2.27
CA ALA A 16 4.04 -3.63 1.76
C ALA A 16 5.30 -4.36 1.26
N ILE A 17 5.62 -5.53 1.85
CA ILE A 17 6.72 -6.39 1.40
C ILE A 17 6.31 -7.29 0.22
N GLY A 18 4.99 -7.49 0.01
CA GLY A 18 4.44 -8.35 -1.04
C GLY A 18 4.20 -9.81 -0.62
N ASP A 19 4.30 -10.12 0.67
CA ASP A 19 3.98 -11.45 1.21
C ASP A 19 2.47 -11.71 1.28
N LYS A 20 1.67 -10.65 1.34
CA LYS A 20 0.20 -10.71 1.25
C LYS A 20 -0.33 -9.78 0.16
N PRO A 21 -1.46 -10.15 -0.48
CA PRO A 21 -2.11 -9.26 -1.43
C PRO A 21 -2.75 -8.06 -0.71
N ALA A 22 -2.70 -6.90 -1.36
CA ALA A 22 -3.49 -5.72 -0.98
C ALA A 22 -4.98 -5.94 -1.33
N ASP A 23 -5.86 -5.26 -0.59
CA ASP A 23 -7.30 -5.30 -0.84
C ASP A 23 -7.67 -4.44 -2.07
N LEU A 24 -6.93 -3.35 -2.27
CA LEU A 24 -7.08 -2.41 -3.37
C LEU A 24 -5.72 -1.85 -3.78
N ILE A 25 -5.53 -1.70 -5.08
CA ILE A 25 -4.39 -0.99 -5.67
C ILE A 25 -4.94 0.09 -6.58
N LEU A 26 -4.54 1.34 -6.32
CA LEU A 26 -4.80 2.48 -7.19
C LEU A 26 -3.58 2.65 -8.09
N GLU A 27 -3.77 2.48 -9.40
CA GLU A 27 -2.71 2.60 -10.40
C GLU A 27 -2.84 3.95 -11.14
N ASN A 28 -1.75 4.42 -11.76
CA ASN A 28 -1.72 5.64 -12.59
C ASN A 28 -2.26 6.91 -11.92
N CYS A 29 -2.03 7.08 -10.61
CA CYS A 29 -2.52 8.25 -9.88
C CYS A 29 -1.56 9.43 -9.99
N SER A 30 -2.11 10.65 -9.90
CA SER A 30 -1.36 11.86 -9.62
C SER A 30 -1.50 12.18 -8.13
N LEU A 31 -0.46 11.89 -7.34
CA LEU A 31 -0.48 12.11 -5.90
C LEU A 31 -0.16 13.58 -5.60
N VAL A 32 -1.10 14.27 -4.96
CA VAL A 32 -0.88 15.65 -4.47
C VAL A 32 -0.25 15.58 -3.08
N ASN A 33 1.03 15.93 -2.98
CA ASN A 33 1.70 16.04 -1.69
C ASN A 33 1.38 17.41 -1.08
N VAL A 34 0.51 17.43 -0.07
CA VAL A 34 0.08 18.68 0.59
C VAL A 34 1.17 19.32 1.47
N TYR A 35 2.21 18.58 1.83
CA TYR A 35 3.34 19.11 2.60
C TYR A 35 4.33 19.85 1.69
N SER A 36 4.75 19.24 0.57
CA SER A 36 5.67 19.88 -0.38
C SER A 36 4.97 20.75 -1.43
N ARG A 37 3.66 20.61 -1.60
CA ARG A 37 2.83 21.24 -2.64
C ARG A 37 3.19 20.78 -4.06
N GLU A 38 3.73 19.58 -4.18
CA GLU A 38 4.07 18.96 -5.47
C GLU A 38 3.00 17.97 -5.91
N ILE A 39 2.91 17.77 -7.23
CA ILE A 39 2.13 16.69 -7.83
C ILE A 39 3.12 15.62 -8.29
N MET A 40 3.02 14.42 -7.72
CA MET A 40 3.82 13.26 -8.09
C MET A 40 3.02 12.40 -9.09
N PRO A 41 3.38 12.42 -10.39
CA PRO A 41 2.69 11.61 -11.39
C PRO A 41 3.02 10.13 -11.22
N GLU A 42 2.27 9.27 -11.91
CA GLU A 42 2.52 7.82 -12.03
C GLU A 42 2.74 7.12 -10.67
N THR A 43 2.09 7.63 -9.63
CA THR A 43 2.19 7.06 -8.29
C THR A 43 1.10 6.02 -8.12
N GLN A 44 1.46 4.90 -7.49
CA GLN A 44 0.55 3.83 -7.14
C GLN A 44 0.41 3.75 -5.62
N ILE A 45 -0.77 3.32 -5.18
CA ILE A 45 -1.12 3.24 -3.75
C ILE A 45 -1.75 1.89 -3.49
N SER A 46 -1.24 1.15 -2.51
CA SER A 46 -1.89 -0.08 -2.04
C SER A 46 -2.56 0.14 -0.69
N VAL A 47 -3.74 -0.45 -0.53
CA VAL A 47 -4.57 -0.33 0.67
C VAL A 47 -4.86 -1.72 1.22
N SER A 48 -4.75 -1.88 2.54
CA SER A 48 -5.23 -3.06 3.25
C SER A 48 -5.89 -2.68 4.58
N HIS A 49 -7.02 -3.29 4.90
CA HIS A 49 -7.78 -3.08 6.13
C HIS A 49 -8.00 -1.58 6.46
N ASP A 50 -8.49 -0.84 5.46
CA ASP A 50 -8.78 0.60 5.51
C ASP A 50 -7.55 1.50 5.76
N ARG A 51 -6.36 1.00 5.47
CA ARG A 51 -5.09 1.71 5.69
C ARG A 51 -4.17 1.59 4.49
N VAL A 52 -3.39 2.64 4.24
CA VAL A 52 -2.37 2.65 3.19
C VAL A 52 -1.21 1.76 3.63
N ALA A 53 -0.87 0.77 2.80
CA ALA A 53 0.26 -0.13 3.01
C ALA A 53 1.50 0.34 2.24
N TYR A 54 1.32 0.88 1.03
CA TYR A 54 2.41 1.37 0.19
C TYR A 54 2.00 2.59 -0.64
N VAL A 55 2.96 3.48 -0.88
CA VAL A 55 2.87 4.61 -1.83
C VAL A 55 4.18 4.69 -2.58
N GLY A 56 4.15 4.63 -3.91
CA GLY A 56 5.37 4.70 -4.71
C GLY A 56 5.13 4.39 -6.19
N PRO A 57 6.20 4.30 -7.00
CA PRO A 57 6.07 4.20 -8.45
C PRO A 57 5.52 2.85 -8.95
N ASP A 58 5.69 1.77 -8.18
CA ASP A 58 5.21 0.45 -8.58
C ASP A 58 4.72 -0.38 -7.38
N ALA A 59 3.39 -0.56 -7.30
CA ALA A 59 2.73 -1.37 -6.28
C ALA A 59 2.47 -2.81 -6.75
N SER A 60 2.99 -3.24 -7.91
CA SER A 60 2.75 -4.57 -8.48
C SER A 60 3.12 -5.72 -7.53
N HIS A 61 4.18 -5.55 -6.73
CA HIS A 61 4.60 -6.50 -5.70
C HIS A 61 3.52 -6.75 -4.63
N THR A 62 2.65 -5.77 -4.38
CA THR A 62 1.55 -5.90 -3.41
C THR A 62 0.35 -6.68 -3.95
N LYS A 63 0.39 -7.15 -5.20
CA LYS A 63 -0.62 -8.10 -5.75
C LYS A 63 -0.52 -9.49 -5.10
N GLY A 64 0.50 -9.71 -4.26
CA GLY A 64 0.80 -11.01 -3.64
C GLY A 64 1.48 -11.96 -4.63
N LYS A 65 1.99 -13.09 -4.12
CA LYS A 65 2.57 -14.13 -4.98
C LYS A 65 1.47 -14.72 -5.87
N ARG A 66 1.69 -14.68 -7.19
CA ARG A 66 0.88 -15.46 -8.13
C ARG A 66 1.14 -16.94 -7.81
N LEU A 67 0.16 -17.60 -7.20
CA LEU A 67 0.19 -19.06 -7.04
C LEU A 67 0.26 -19.65 -8.46
N SER A 68 1.37 -20.33 -8.74
CA SER A 68 1.59 -21.12 -9.96
C SER A 68 0.64 -22.30 -10.02
#